data_AF-X1FJF1-F1
#
_entry.id   AF-X1FJF1-F1
#
_cell.length_a   1.000
_cell.length_b   1.000
_cell.length_c   1.000
_cell.angle_alpha   90.00
_cell.angle_beta   90.00
_cell.angle_gamma   90.00
#
_symmetry.space_group_name_H-M   'P 1'
#
loop_
_entity.id
_entity.type
_entity.pdbx_description
1 polymer ?
#
loop_
_entity_poly.entity_id
_entity_poly.type
_entity_poly.pdbx_seq_one_letter_code
_entity_poly.pdbx_strand_id
1 'polypeptide(L)'
;YNLLVTKLFSTSEMQLYDTLSELMDRIAKKGVSINLAFFIPHGNIRGYVLGMKQRAATTEEIEKMKKLIKQGMDAGAFGLSTGLIYHPGENTHTGELIEVCKALTEYDGIYNSHVRNEGKYILEQGIGELLEIAKGAQVKAHISHLKVGGFSAKKLPPKIINLIKNARAEGLFLHADLYPYEEVPFFLSGSVLKPWVFDDFEENLTNPDTRKKVLDVLFQYFYEQMKELPLYARILIRILPKFVINKIVVSYIKKKIRVLRIPSSRVTSCR
;
A
#
# COMPACT_ATOMS: atom_id res chain seq x y z
N TYR A 1 0.72 6.84 -15.86
CA TYR A 1 0.60 5.91 -14.72
C TYR A 1 1.34 4.60 -14.99
N ASN A 2 1.06 3.88 -16.08
CA ASN A 2 1.77 2.65 -16.45
C ASN A 2 3.29 2.80 -16.42
N LEU A 3 3.84 3.90 -16.98
CA LEU A 3 5.28 4.19 -16.90
C LEU A 3 5.82 4.26 -15.46
N LEU A 4 5.05 4.83 -14.52
CA LEU A 4 5.45 4.89 -13.12
C LEU A 4 5.38 3.51 -12.46
N VAL A 5 4.32 2.74 -12.70
CA VAL A 5 4.19 1.37 -12.19
C VAL A 5 5.33 0.50 -12.71
N THR A 6 5.66 0.61 -14.00
CA THR A 6 6.85 0.02 -14.59
C THR A 6 8.09 0.47 -13.83
N LYS A 7 8.37 1.78 -13.71
CA LYS A 7 9.55 2.27 -12.98
C LYS A 7 9.62 1.84 -11.50
N LEU A 8 8.47 1.65 -10.84
CA LEU A 8 8.38 1.26 -9.42
C LEU A 8 8.56 -0.24 -9.20
N PHE A 9 7.92 -1.07 -10.04
CA PHE A 9 7.72 -2.49 -9.76
C PHE A 9 8.28 -3.42 -10.84
N SER A 10 8.61 -2.90 -12.04
CA SER A 10 9.08 -3.76 -13.12
C SER A 10 10.56 -4.09 -13.00
N THR A 11 10.85 -5.37 -13.17
CA THR A 11 12.12 -5.82 -13.73
C THR A 11 12.04 -5.68 -15.26
N SER A 12 13.15 -5.90 -15.97
CA SER A 12 13.19 -5.89 -17.44
C SER A 12 12.20 -6.85 -18.13
N GLU A 13 11.55 -7.74 -17.40
CA GLU A 13 10.65 -8.78 -17.92
C GLU A 13 9.18 -8.64 -17.50
N MET A 14 8.81 -7.60 -16.73
CA MET A 14 7.43 -7.44 -16.26
C MET A 14 6.54 -6.78 -17.32
N GLN A 15 5.47 -7.47 -17.71
CA GLN A 15 4.44 -6.96 -18.63
C GLN A 15 3.17 -6.58 -17.86
N LEU A 16 2.65 -5.37 -18.11
CA LEU A 16 1.33 -4.94 -17.66
C LEU A 16 0.30 -5.26 -18.75
N TYR A 17 -0.94 -5.54 -18.32
CA TYR A 17 -2.06 -5.83 -19.20
C TYR A 17 -3.16 -4.80 -18.96
N ASP A 18 -3.88 -4.43 -20.03
CA ASP A 18 -4.90 -3.38 -19.94
C ASP A 18 -6.20 -3.91 -19.29
N THR A 19 -6.44 -5.22 -19.39
CA THR A 19 -7.63 -5.86 -18.80
C THR A 19 -7.28 -7.16 -18.08
N LEU A 20 -8.12 -7.55 -17.12
CA LEU A 20 -7.98 -8.83 -16.43
C LEU A 20 -8.19 -10.02 -17.39
N SER A 21 -9.14 -9.91 -18.32
CA SER A 21 -9.39 -10.94 -19.34
C SER A 21 -8.15 -11.25 -20.16
N GLU A 22 -7.41 -10.23 -20.60
CA GLU A 22 -6.17 -10.41 -21.36
C GLU A 22 -5.09 -11.13 -20.54
N LEU A 23 -4.93 -10.76 -19.26
CA LEU A 23 -4.00 -11.44 -18.35
C LEU A 23 -4.39 -12.91 -18.17
N MET A 24 -5.67 -13.21 -17.95
CA MET A 24 -6.15 -14.58 -17.76
C MET A 24 -6.00 -15.42 -19.03
N ASP A 25 -6.31 -14.87 -20.21
CA ASP A 25 -6.10 -15.54 -21.50
C ASP A 25 -4.62 -15.88 -21.71
N ARG A 26 -3.72 -14.97 -21.33
CA ARG A 26 -2.28 -15.17 -21.45
C ARG A 26 -1.79 -16.27 -20.51
N ILE A 27 -2.26 -16.27 -19.25
CA ILE A 27 -1.92 -17.30 -18.27
C ILE A 27 -2.48 -18.65 -18.71
N ALA A 28 -3.73 -18.70 -19.17
CA ALA A 28 -4.37 -19.92 -19.67
C ALA A 28 -3.59 -20.52 -20.86
N LYS A 29 -3.16 -19.68 -21.81
CA LYS A 29 -2.33 -20.11 -22.96
C LYS A 29 -0.96 -20.64 -22.54
N LYS A 30 -0.33 -20.04 -21.52
CA LYS A 30 0.98 -20.49 -21.02
C LYS A 30 0.88 -21.75 -20.15
N GLY A 31 -0.25 -21.94 -19.47
CA GLY A 31 -0.45 -22.93 -18.43
C GLY A 31 0.08 -22.46 -17.07
N VAL A 32 -0.62 -22.87 -16.00
CA VAL A 32 -0.23 -22.60 -14.60
C VAL A 32 -0.55 -23.84 -13.77
N SER A 33 0.30 -24.16 -12.78
CA SER A 33 0.17 -25.36 -11.95
C SER A 33 -0.77 -25.21 -10.75
N ILE A 34 -1.27 -23.99 -10.51
CA ILE A 34 -2.12 -23.64 -9.37
C ILE A 34 -3.37 -22.91 -9.84
N ASN A 35 -4.42 -22.99 -9.04
CA ASN A 35 -5.59 -22.13 -9.22
C ASN A 35 -5.23 -20.68 -8.87
N LEU A 36 -5.77 -19.73 -9.63
CA LEU A 36 -5.56 -18.30 -9.43
C LEU A 36 -6.89 -17.61 -9.18
N ALA A 37 -6.94 -16.77 -8.15
CA ALA A 37 -8.05 -15.88 -7.85
C ALA A 37 -7.55 -14.44 -7.88
N PHE A 38 -8.10 -13.62 -8.78
CA PHE A 38 -7.62 -12.26 -9.01
C PHE A 38 -8.46 -11.23 -8.28
N PHE A 39 -7.82 -10.16 -7.84
CA PHE A 39 -8.45 -8.96 -7.32
C PHE A 39 -8.11 -7.77 -8.20
N ILE A 40 -9.07 -6.88 -8.39
CA ILE A 40 -8.90 -5.65 -9.15
C ILE A 40 -8.07 -4.67 -8.30
N PRO A 41 -6.95 -4.15 -8.80
CA PRO A 41 -6.10 -3.25 -8.02
C PRO A 41 -6.64 -1.81 -8.06
N HIS A 42 -7.22 -1.34 -6.95
CA HIS A 42 -7.74 0.03 -6.83
C HIS A 42 -6.68 1.09 -7.18
N GLY A 43 -5.43 0.90 -6.73
CA GLY A 43 -4.34 1.82 -7.03
C GLY A 43 -4.14 2.02 -8.53
N ASN A 44 -4.28 0.96 -9.32
CA ASN A 44 -4.15 1.04 -10.77
C ASN A 44 -5.33 1.72 -11.42
N ILE A 45 -6.55 1.38 -10.98
CA ILE A 45 -7.79 2.02 -11.47
C ILE A 45 -7.76 3.52 -11.20
N ARG A 46 -7.44 3.91 -9.96
CA ARG A 46 -7.33 5.32 -9.58
C ARG A 46 -6.23 6.04 -10.34
N GLY A 47 -5.07 5.40 -10.49
CA GLY A 47 -3.94 5.92 -11.26
C GLY A 47 -4.25 6.08 -12.75
N TYR A 48 -5.05 5.19 -13.33
CA TYR A 48 -5.51 5.30 -14.71
C TYR A 48 -6.49 6.46 -14.92
N VAL A 49 -7.40 6.68 -13.97
CA VAL A 49 -8.42 7.72 -14.08
C VAL A 49 -7.88 9.11 -13.72
N LEU A 50 -7.14 9.24 -12.61
CA LEU A 50 -6.69 10.52 -12.06
C LEU A 50 -5.20 10.82 -12.30
N GLY A 51 -4.41 9.82 -12.71
CA GLY A 51 -2.95 9.92 -12.64
C GLY A 51 -2.45 9.90 -11.18
N MET A 52 -1.37 10.64 -10.90
CA MET A 52 -0.77 10.73 -9.56
C MET A 52 -1.32 11.90 -8.72
N LYS A 53 -2.45 12.47 -9.13
CA LYS A 53 -3.05 13.63 -8.48
C LYS A 53 -3.52 13.28 -7.06
N GLN A 54 -3.07 14.07 -6.09
CA GLN A 54 -3.42 13.95 -4.67
C GLN A 54 -4.62 14.84 -4.35
N ARG A 55 -5.77 14.51 -4.92
CA ARG A 55 -7.08 15.16 -4.65
C ARG A 55 -8.19 14.13 -4.64
N ALA A 56 -9.33 14.46 -4.04
CA ALA A 56 -10.55 13.66 -4.17
C ALA A 56 -10.94 13.47 -5.65
N ALA A 57 -11.48 12.29 -5.97
CA ALA A 57 -12.12 12.05 -7.26
C ALA A 57 -13.44 12.82 -7.37
N THR A 58 -13.72 13.31 -8.58
CA THR A 58 -15.03 13.85 -8.96
C THR A 58 -16.05 12.71 -9.10
N THR A 59 -17.33 13.04 -9.10
CA THR A 59 -18.40 12.04 -9.30
C THR A 59 -18.23 11.28 -10.62
N GLU A 60 -17.86 11.96 -11.70
CA GLU A 60 -17.62 11.34 -13.01
C GLU A 60 -16.42 10.39 -12.99
N GLU A 61 -15.35 10.76 -12.27
CA GLU A 61 -14.18 9.90 -12.09
C GLU A 61 -14.52 8.67 -11.24
N ILE A 62 -15.34 8.81 -10.19
CA ILE A 62 -15.83 7.69 -9.38
C ILE A 62 -16.64 6.73 -10.24
N GLU A 63 -17.58 7.22 -11.05
CA GLU A 63 -18.35 6.36 -11.95
C GLU A 63 -17.48 5.66 -12.99
N LYS A 64 -16.44 6.34 -13.51
CA LYS A 64 -15.45 5.71 -14.39
C LYS A 64 -14.68 4.60 -13.67
N MET A 65 -14.26 4.81 -12.42
CA MET A 65 -13.60 3.78 -11.62
C MET A 65 -14.53 2.58 -11.36
N LYS A 66 -15.79 2.83 -11.00
CA LYS A 66 -16.81 1.79 -10.81
C LYS A 66 -16.99 0.96 -12.08
N LYS A 67 -17.08 1.58 -13.26
CA LYS A 67 -17.18 0.86 -14.54
C LYS A 67 -15.99 -0.07 -14.78
N LEU A 68 -14.77 0.37 -14.51
CA LEU A 68 -13.57 -0.46 -14.67
C LEU A 68 -13.52 -1.61 -13.65
N ILE A 69 -14.00 -1.38 -12.43
CA ILE A 69 -14.13 -2.42 -11.42
C ILE A 69 -15.14 -3.47 -11.89
N LYS A 70 -16.33 -3.06 -12.34
CA LYS A 70 -17.34 -3.98 -12.88
C LYS A 70 -16.80 -4.79 -14.05
N GLN A 71 -16.06 -4.18 -14.97
CA GLN A 71 -15.41 -4.90 -16.07
C GLN A 71 -14.45 -6.00 -15.56
N GLY A 72 -13.71 -5.75 -14.48
CA GLY A 72 -12.86 -6.77 -13.86
C GLY A 72 -13.66 -7.87 -13.16
N MET A 73 -14.78 -7.52 -12.53
CA MET A 73 -15.67 -8.48 -11.88
C MET A 73 -16.37 -9.36 -12.92
N ASP A 74 -16.84 -8.80 -14.04
CA ASP A 74 -17.40 -9.51 -15.19
C ASP A 74 -16.39 -10.50 -15.80
N ALA A 75 -15.10 -10.17 -15.74
CA ALA A 75 -14.03 -11.06 -16.17
C ALA A 75 -13.79 -12.23 -15.19
N GLY A 76 -14.32 -12.19 -13.96
CA GLY A 76 -14.15 -13.23 -12.95
C GLY A 76 -13.24 -12.86 -11.79
N ALA A 77 -13.00 -11.57 -11.54
CA ALA A 77 -12.33 -11.14 -10.32
C ALA A 77 -13.17 -11.48 -9.08
N PHE A 78 -12.48 -11.75 -7.96
CA PHE A 78 -13.11 -12.07 -6.68
C PHE A 78 -13.44 -10.81 -5.86
N GLY A 79 -12.93 -9.65 -6.29
CA GLY A 79 -13.16 -8.39 -5.59
C GLY A 79 -12.15 -7.30 -5.92
N LEU A 80 -12.10 -6.29 -5.04
CA LEU A 80 -11.21 -5.13 -5.13
C LEU A 80 -10.12 -5.22 -4.07
N SER A 81 -8.87 -4.92 -4.42
CA SER A 81 -7.77 -4.77 -3.47
C SER A 81 -7.28 -3.32 -3.36
N THR A 82 -6.98 -2.86 -2.15
CA THR A 82 -6.36 -1.56 -1.89
C THR A 82 -5.02 -1.69 -1.18
N GLY A 83 -4.12 -0.74 -1.48
CA GLY A 83 -2.88 -0.52 -0.75
C GLY A 83 -2.81 0.92 -0.26
N LEU A 84 -3.47 1.21 0.86
CA LEU A 84 -3.72 2.58 1.33
C LEU A 84 -2.51 3.23 2.02
N ILE A 85 -1.41 2.49 2.19
CA ILE A 85 -0.12 3.05 2.61
C ILE A 85 0.71 3.59 1.42
N TYR A 86 0.30 3.31 0.17
CA TYR A 86 1.08 3.64 -1.03
C TYR A 86 0.37 4.63 -1.94
N HIS A 87 1.14 5.34 -2.75
CA HIS A 87 0.58 6.08 -3.87
C HIS A 87 0.00 5.13 -4.95
N PRO A 88 -1.09 5.50 -5.64
CA PRO A 88 -1.89 6.72 -5.46
C PRO A 88 -3.01 6.58 -4.41
N GLY A 89 -3.08 5.46 -3.68
CA GLY A 89 -4.15 5.15 -2.72
C GLY A 89 -4.11 5.94 -1.41
N GLU A 90 -2.93 6.37 -0.97
CA GLU A 90 -2.69 6.94 0.37
C GLU A 90 -3.51 8.18 0.75
N ASN A 91 -3.98 8.97 -0.24
CA ASN A 91 -4.81 10.16 -0.01
C ASN A 91 -6.24 9.98 -0.53
N THR A 92 -6.65 8.73 -0.82
CA THR A 92 -8.03 8.41 -1.20
C THR A 92 -8.93 8.56 0.02
N HIS A 93 -9.97 9.38 -0.08
CA HIS A 93 -10.92 9.59 1.01
C HIS A 93 -11.76 8.32 1.27
N THR A 94 -12.15 8.08 2.52
CA THR A 94 -13.00 6.94 2.90
C THR A 94 -14.32 6.91 2.13
N GLY A 95 -14.94 8.07 1.91
CA GLY A 95 -16.16 8.19 1.10
C GLY A 95 -15.96 7.77 -0.37
N GLU A 96 -14.81 8.11 -0.98
CA GLU A 96 -14.45 7.66 -2.33
C GLU A 96 -14.32 6.13 -2.36
N LEU A 97 -13.68 5.53 -1.34
CA LEU A 97 -13.54 4.09 -1.20
C LEU A 97 -14.89 3.38 -1.02
N ILE A 98 -15.81 3.95 -0.23
CA ILE A 98 -17.17 3.44 -0.07
C ILE A 98 -17.88 3.40 -1.43
N GLU A 99 -17.87 4.51 -2.19
CA GLU A 99 -18.57 4.60 -3.46
C GLU A 99 -18.03 3.62 -4.51
N VAL A 100 -16.71 3.45 -4.60
CA VAL A 100 -16.13 2.47 -5.53
C VAL A 100 -16.37 1.03 -5.09
N CYS A 101 -16.38 0.74 -3.78
CA CYS A 101 -16.65 -0.60 -3.26
C CYS A 101 -18.10 -1.05 -3.50
N LYS A 102 -19.07 -0.13 -3.62
CA LYS A 102 -20.46 -0.46 -4.00
C LYS A 102 -20.56 -1.14 -5.37
N ALA A 103 -19.54 -1.02 -6.23
CA ALA A 103 -19.50 -1.76 -7.49
C ALA A 103 -19.31 -3.28 -7.31
N LEU A 104 -18.96 -3.75 -6.11
CA LEU A 104 -18.76 -5.18 -5.82
C LEU A 104 -20.05 -5.89 -5.39
N THR A 105 -21.06 -5.14 -4.94
CA THR A 105 -22.23 -5.69 -4.26
C THR A 105 -23.04 -6.65 -5.14
N GLU A 106 -23.19 -6.35 -6.43
CA GLU A 106 -23.90 -7.22 -7.38
C GLU A 106 -23.19 -8.54 -7.69
N TYR A 107 -21.90 -8.63 -7.34
CA TYR A 107 -21.04 -9.79 -7.60
C TYR A 107 -20.74 -10.60 -6.34
N ASP A 108 -21.31 -10.22 -5.18
CA ASP A 108 -20.96 -10.81 -3.87
C ASP A 108 -19.44 -10.75 -3.58
N GLY A 109 -18.79 -9.69 -4.09
CA GLY A 109 -17.33 -9.53 -4.12
C GLY A 109 -16.72 -9.11 -2.78
N ILE A 110 -15.40 -9.28 -2.67
CA ILE A 110 -14.63 -9.02 -1.46
C ILE A 110 -13.84 -7.71 -1.57
N TYR A 111 -13.94 -6.85 -0.58
CA TYR A 111 -13.03 -5.74 -0.37
C TYR A 111 -11.81 -6.19 0.45
N ASN A 112 -10.65 -6.31 -0.20
CA ASN A 112 -9.39 -6.64 0.44
C ASN A 112 -8.53 -5.38 0.63
N SER A 113 -7.91 -5.18 1.80
CA SER A 113 -7.05 -4.03 2.03
C SER A 113 -5.75 -4.35 2.75
N HIS A 114 -4.65 -3.85 2.19
CA HIS A 114 -3.53 -3.35 2.98
C HIS A 114 -3.93 -1.97 3.53
N VAL A 115 -4.34 -1.97 4.79
CA VAL A 115 -4.92 -0.82 5.47
C VAL A 115 -3.97 0.38 5.56
N ARG A 116 -4.53 1.57 5.72
CA ARG A 116 -3.78 2.84 5.69
C ARG A 116 -2.77 2.98 6.82
N ASN A 117 -3.07 2.40 7.98
CA ASN A 117 -2.17 2.43 9.13
C ASN A 117 -2.00 1.03 9.74
N GLU A 118 -0.74 0.59 9.84
CA GLU A 118 -0.35 -0.66 10.52
C GLU A 118 0.46 -0.36 11.79
N GLY A 119 0.39 0.86 12.32
CA GLY A 119 1.17 1.30 13.48
C GLY A 119 0.27 1.71 14.64
N LYS A 120 0.59 2.86 15.25
CA LYS A 120 -0.13 3.38 16.41
C LYS A 120 -1.63 3.62 16.17
N TYR A 121 -2.02 3.99 14.95
CA TYR A 121 -3.40 4.36 14.59
C TYR A 121 -4.14 3.24 13.84
N ILE A 122 -3.68 1.98 13.95
CA ILE A 122 -4.32 0.84 13.28
C ILE A 122 -5.77 0.62 13.71
N LEU A 123 -6.15 0.95 14.95
CA LEU A 123 -7.52 0.74 15.41
C LEU A 123 -8.49 1.69 14.71
N GLU A 124 -8.14 2.98 14.64
CA GLU A 124 -9.02 4.03 14.11
C GLU A 124 -8.84 4.23 12.61
N GLN A 125 -7.60 4.40 12.15
CA GLN A 125 -7.27 4.73 10.75
C GLN A 125 -6.90 3.51 9.90
N GLY A 126 -6.72 2.33 10.51
CA GLY A 126 -6.47 1.09 9.79
C GLY A 126 -7.73 0.26 9.64
N ILE A 127 -8.02 -0.53 10.67
CA ILE A 127 -9.15 -1.45 10.74
C ILE A 127 -10.46 -0.66 10.85
N GLY A 128 -10.53 0.40 11.65
CA GLY A 128 -11.72 1.25 11.77
C GLY A 128 -12.20 1.78 10.42
N GLU A 129 -11.29 2.35 9.62
CA GLU A 129 -11.59 2.80 8.26
C GLU A 129 -12.07 1.64 7.35
N LEU A 130 -11.43 0.47 7.42
CA LEU A 130 -11.87 -0.70 6.65
C LEU A 130 -13.29 -1.15 7.03
N LEU A 131 -13.62 -1.12 8.33
CA LEU A 131 -14.97 -1.45 8.81
C LEU A 131 -16.00 -0.43 8.33
N GLU A 132 -15.66 0.86 8.36
CA GLU A 132 -16.51 1.93 7.83
C GLU A 132 -16.79 1.71 6.34
N ILE A 133 -15.77 1.39 5.54
CA ILE A 133 -15.91 1.09 4.12
C ILE A 133 -16.80 -0.13 3.89
N ALA A 134 -16.53 -1.23 4.60
CA ALA A 134 -17.28 -2.47 4.46
C ALA A 134 -18.77 -2.29 4.79
N LYS A 135 -19.07 -1.56 5.87
CA LYS A 135 -20.45 -1.23 6.29
C LYS A 135 -21.12 -0.31 5.26
N GLY A 136 -20.46 0.78 4.88
CA GLY A 136 -21.03 1.80 3.98
C GLY A 136 -21.27 1.29 2.55
N ALA A 137 -20.45 0.37 2.08
CA ALA A 137 -20.60 -0.26 0.77
C ALA A 137 -21.39 -1.58 0.80
N GLN A 138 -21.69 -2.11 1.99
CA GLN A 138 -22.34 -3.41 2.20
C GLN A 138 -21.60 -4.56 1.49
N VAL A 139 -20.30 -4.67 1.74
CA VAL A 139 -19.42 -5.68 1.11
C VAL A 139 -18.70 -6.54 2.16
N LYS A 140 -18.33 -7.75 1.76
CA LYS A 140 -17.41 -8.60 2.51
C LYS A 140 -16.04 -7.92 2.59
N ALA A 141 -15.32 -8.07 3.69
CA ALA A 141 -14.02 -7.45 3.87
C ALA A 141 -12.93 -8.43 4.29
N HIS A 142 -11.70 -8.16 3.86
CA HIS A 142 -10.51 -8.91 4.23
C HIS A 142 -9.35 -7.96 4.55
N ILE A 143 -8.69 -8.20 5.68
CA ILE A 143 -7.48 -7.46 6.08
C ILE A 143 -6.28 -8.26 5.61
N SER A 144 -5.57 -7.75 4.60
CA SER A 144 -4.31 -8.35 4.15
C SER A 144 -3.27 -8.30 5.26
N HIS A 145 -2.54 -9.40 5.46
CA HIS A 145 -1.32 -9.51 6.26
C HIS A 145 -1.34 -8.67 7.56
N LEU A 146 -2.36 -8.91 8.39
CA LEU A 146 -2.62 -8.17 9.61
C LEU A 146 -1.40 -8.18 10.53
N LYS A 147 -0.88 -6.99 10.82
CA LYS A 147 0.30 -6.79 11.67
C LYS A 147 0.20 -5.44 12.39
N VAL A 148 1.05 -5.27 13.40
CA VAL A 148 1.28 -3.97 14.05
C VAL A 148 2.77 -3.71 14.12
N GLY A 149 3.22 -2.63 13.48
CA GLY A 149 4.59 -2.15 13.55
C GLY A 149 4.82 -1.15 14.67
N GLY A 150 6.11 -0.90 14.96
CA GLY A 150 6.55 0.16 15.86
C GLY A 150 6.35 -0.12 17.35
N PHE A 151 6.49 0.92 18.17
CA PHE A 151 6.50 0.81 19.64
C PHE A 151 5.15 0.35 20.23
N SER A 152 4.08 0.46 19.46
CA SER A 152 2.72 0.07 19.86
C SER A 152 2.42 -1.42 19.66
N ALA A 153 3.30 -2.16 18.96
CA ALA A 153 3.09 -3.55 18.56
C ALA A 153 2.77 -4.50 19.72
N LYS A 154 3.32 -4.27 20.91
CA LYS A 154 3.06 -5.12 22.08
C LYS A 154 1.69 -4.92 22.73
N LYS A 155 1.04 -3.76 22.52
CA LYS A 155 -0.18 -3.37 23.27
C LYS A 155 -1.46 -3.49 22.46
N LEU A 156 -1.37 -3.40 21.14
CA LEU A 156 -2.52 -3.34 20.24
C LEU A 156 -3.16 -4.69 19.87
N PRO A 157 -2.44 -5.84 19.80
CA PRO A 157 -3.04 -7.09 19.33
C PRO A 157 -4.32 -7.51 20.06
N PRO A 158 -4.42 -7.46 21.41
CA PRO A 158 -5.67 -7.81 22.08
C PRO A 158 -6.85 -6.89 21.69
N LYS A 159 -6.58 -5.60 21.48
CA LYS A 159 -7.60 -4.62 21.06
C LYS A 159 -8.07 -4.87 19.63
N ILE A 160 -7.14 -5.19 18.74
CA ILE A 160 -7.42 -5.55 17.34
C ILE A 160 -8.30 -6.80 17.26
N ILE A 161 -7.96 -7.84 18.03
CA ILE A 161 -8.72 -9.09 18.07
C ILE A 161 -10.15 -8.81 18.55
N ASN A 162 -10.32 -8.00 19.60
CA ASN A 162 -11.64 -7.64 20.10
C ASN A 162 -12.43 -6.82 19.07
N LEU A 163 -11.79 -5.86 18.38
CA LEU A 163 -12.44 -5.08 17.32
C LEU A 163 -12.96 -5.98 16.19
N ILE A 164 -12.16 -6.94 15.73
CA ILE A 164 -12.55 -7.90 14.68
C ILE A 164 -13.68 -8.82 15.16
N LYS A 165 -13.61 -9.31 16.41
CA LYS A 165 -14.67 -10.15 17.00
C LYS A 165 -15.99 -9.40 17.09
N ASN A 166 -15.97 -8.15 17.55
CA ASN A 166 -17.17 -7.32 17.66
C ASN A 166 -17.77 -7.03 16.28
N ALA A 167 -16.95 -6.67 15.29
CA ALA A 167 -17.40 -6.46 13.92
C ALA A 167 -18.12 -7.70 13.34
N ARG A 168 -17.56 -8.90 13.57
CA ARG A 168 -18.20 -10.17 13.16
C ARG A 168 -19.50 -10.43 13.91
N ALA A 169 -19.55 -10.15 15.21
CA ALA A 169 -20.77 -10.30 16.02
C ALA A 169 -21.89 -9.34 15.58
N GLU A 170 -21.52 -8.17 15.04
CA GLU A 170 -22.44 -7.21 14.39
C GLU A 170 -22.88 -7.64 12.98
N GLY A 171 -22.47 -8.82 12.51
CA GLY A 171 -22.90 -9.40 11.23
C GLY A 171 -21.99 -9.08 10.04
N LEU A 172 -20.85 -8.41 10.23
CA LEU A 172 -19.90 -8.19 9.14
C LEU A 172 -19.15 -9.48 8.77
N PHE A 173 -19.17 -9.82 7.48
CA PHE A 173 -18.30 -10.83 6.92
C PHE A 173 -16.88 -10.27 6.79
N LEU A 174 -16.04 -10.58 7.77
CA LEU A 174 -14.69 -10.02 7.91
C LEU A 174 -13.65 -11.11 8.12
N HIS A 175 -12.61 -11.14 7.30
CA HIS A 175 -11.45 -12.02 7.46
C HIS A 175 -10.15 -11.24 7.56
N ALA A 176 -9.09 -11.94 7.95
CA ALA A 176 -7.74 -11.43 7.98
C ALA A 176 -6.77 -12.59 7.76
N ASP A 177 -5.65 -12.32 7.11
CA ASP A 177 -4.52 -13.25 7.02
C ASP A 177 -3.30 -12.67 7.74
N LEU A 178 -2.29 -13.52 7.95
CA LEU A 178 -0.96 -13.12 8.40
C LEU A 178 0.07 -14.10 7.83
N TYR A 179 1.32 -13.68 7.81
CA TYR A 179 2.46 -14.56 7.59
C TYR A 179 3.21 -14.79 8.90
N PRO A 180 3.79 -15.98 9.13
CA PRO A 180 4.39 -16.36 10.42
C PRO A 180 5.84 -15.87 10.55
N TYR A 181 6.09 -14.59 10.28
CA TYR A 181 7.42 -13.96 10.38
C TYR A 181 7.34 -12.62 11.10
N GLU A 182 8.38 -12.27 11.85
CA GLU A 182 8.47 -10.97 12.53
C GLU A 182 8.93 -9.86 11.56
N GLU A 183 9.70 -10.23 10.54
CA GLU A 183 10.22 -9.31 9.54
C GLU A 183 9.15 -8.96 8.49
N VAL A 184 9.10 -7.68 8.13
CA VAL A 184 8.20 -7.18 7.10
C VAL A 184 9.01 -6.89 5.83
N PRO A 185 8.77 -7.61 4.72
CA PRO A 185 9.23 -7.12 3.42
C PRO A 185 8.50 -5.81 3.13
N PHE A 186 9.25 -4.71 3.21
CA PHE A 186 8.71 -3.36 3.09
C PHE A 186 9.17 -2.74 1.78
N PHE A 187 8.23 -2.31 0.94
CA PHE A 187 8.54 -1.61 -0.31
C PHE A 187 8.95 -0.17 -0.02
N LEU A 188 10.18 -0.02 0.49
CA LEU A 188 10.67 1.22 1.06
C LEU A 188 10.56 2.39 0.09
N SER A 189 11.04 2.23 -1.16
CA SER A 189 11.03 3.29 -2.17
C SER A 189 9.61 3.83 -2.41
N GLY A 190 8.62 2.96 -2.60
CA GLY A 190 7.23 3.39 -2.81
C GLY A 190 6.55 3.99 -1.59
N SER A 191 7.03 3.72 -0.38
CA SER A 191 6.51 4.30 0.86
C SER A 191 7.14 5.62 1.27
N VAL A 192 8.41 5.86 0.90
CA VAL A 192 9.16 7.03 1.39
C VAL A 192 9.44 8.07 0.31
N LEU A 193 9.59 7.66 -0.94
CA LEU A 193 9.88 8.56 -2.04
C LEU A 193 8.58 9.09 -2.62
N LYS A 194 8.58 10.39 -2.95
CA LYS A 194 7.44 11.04 -3.60
C LYS A 194 7.42 10.73 -5.09
N PRO A 195 6.24 10.79 -5.75
CA PRO A 195 6.11 10.40 -7.16
C PRO A 195 7.10 11.10 -8.09
N TRP A 196 7.36 12.39 -7.88
CA TRP A 196 8.29 13.18 -8.70
C TRP A 196 9.70 12.62 -8.73
N VAL A 197 10.12 11.88 -7.69
CA VAL A 197 11.45 11.27 -7.64
C VAL A 197 11.60 10.24 -8.75
N PHE A 198 10.52 9.55 -9.13
CA PHE A 198 10.53 8.49 -10.14
C PHE A 198 10.40 8.99 -11.58
N ASP A 199 10.09 10.27 -11.79
CA ASP A 199 10.01 10.84 -13.13
C ASP A 199 11.38 10.76 -13.82
N ASP A 200 12.44 11.18 -13.12
CA ASP A 200 13.84 11.04 -13.54
C ASP A 200 14.69 10.45 -12.41
N PHE A 201 14.51 9.17 -12.11
CA PHE A 201 15.04 8.54 -10.89
C PHE A 201 16.54 8.73 -10.67
N GLU A 202 17.36 8.52 -11.72
CA GLU A 202 18.81 8.67 -11.61
C GLU A 202 19.22 10.13 -11.42
N GLU A 203 18.71 11.04 -12.24
CA GLU A 203 18.99 12.48 -12.15
C GLU A 203 18.55 13.04 -10.80
N ASN A 204 17.33 12.73 -10.37
CA ASN A 204 16.79 13.20 -9.09
C ASN A 204 17.62 12.75 -7.89
N LEU A 205 18.29 11.59 -7.97
CA LEU A 205 19.15 11.07 -6.92
C LEU A 205 20.61 11.54 -7.04
N THR A 206 21.09 11.93 -8.22
CA THR A 206 22.51 12.29 -8.44
C THR A 206 22.74 13.80 -8.44
N ASN A 207 21.78 14.58 -8.96
CA ASN A 207 21.83 16.02 -8.97
C ASN A 207 21.79 16.59 -7.53
N PRO A 208 22.73 17.46 -7.13
CA PRO A 208 22.84 17.94 -5.75
C PRO A 208 21.55 18.58 -5.20
N ASP A 209 20.83 19.35 -6.01
CA ASP A 209 19.69 20.13 -5.57
C ASP A 209 18.45 19.25 -5.35
N THR A 210 18.16 18.36 -6.29
CA THR A 210 17.07 17.38 -6.15
C THR A 210 17.39 16.34 -5.08
N ARG A 211 18.64 15.89 -5.00
CA ARG A 211 19.08 14.94 -3.98
C ARG A 211 18.89 15.52 -2.58
N LYS A 212 19.16 16.81 -2.38
CA LYS A 212 18.88 17.49 -1.11
C LYS A 212 17.39 17.46 -0.78
N LYS A 213 16.51 17.76 -1.75
CA LYS A 213 15.05 17.66 -1.56
C LYS A 213 14.60 16.24 -1.20
N VAL A 214 15.17 15.20 -1.84
CA VAL A 214 14.90 13.80 -1.49
C VAL A 214 15.31 13.50 -0.05
N LEU A 215 16.52 13.91 0.36
CA LEU A 215 17.01 13.70 1.72
C LEU A 215 16.14 14.43 2.76
N ASP A 216 15.64 15.61 2.44
CA ASP A 216 14.73 16.35 3.32
C ASP A 216 13.39 15.62 3.48
N VAL A 217 12.82 15.09 2.40
CA VAL A 217 11.60 14.25 2.44
C VAL A 217 11.81 13.00 3.29
N LEU A 218 12.92 12.28 3.08
CA LEU A 218 13.27 11.10 3.87
C LEU A 218 13.43 11.45 5.35
N PHE A 219 14.12 12.55 5.65
CA PHE A 219 14.31 13.00 7.01
C PHE A 219 12.98 13.33 7.69
N GLN A 220 12.06 14.06 7.03
CA GLN A 220 10.74 14.32 7.60
C GLN A 220 9.98 13.02 7.88
N TYR A 221 9.99 12.07 6.94
CA TYR A 221 9.34 10.77 7.13
C TYR A 221 9.86 10.06 8.40
N PHE A 222 11.17 9.91 8.54
CA PHE A 222 11.76 9.27 9.73
C PHE A 222 11.57 10.10 11.00
N TYR A 223 11.63 11.43 10.91
CA TYR A 223 11.44 12.31 12.06
C TYR A 223 10.02 12.22 12.63
N GLU A 224 9.00 12.08 11.79
CA GLU A 224 7.64 11.83 12.25
C GLU A 224 7.53 10.50 13.01
N GLN A 225 8.16 9.44 12.51
CA GLN A 225 8.21 8.15 13.21
C GLN A 225 8.92 8.23 14.57
N MET A 226 9.93 9.10 14.70
CA MET A 226 10.60 9.32 15.98
C MET A 226 9.71 9.96 17.05
N LYS A 227 8.59 10.61 16.68
CA LYS A 227 7.62 11.10 17.66
C LYS A 227 6.92 9.97 18.41
N GLU A 228 7.04 8.73 17.93
CA GLU A 228 6.54 7.52 18.60
C GLU A 228 7.54 6.94 19.62
N LEU A 229 8.75 7.49 19.71
CA LEU A 229 9.75 7.05 20.69
C LEU A 229 9.26 7.28 22.14
N PRO A 230 9.83 6.54 23.12
CA PRO A 230 9.58 6.81 24.54
C PRO A 230 9.83 8.27 24.92
N LEU A 231 9.17 8.74 25.98
CA LEU A 231 9.15 10.16 26.38
C LEU A 231 10.55 10.78 26.49
N TYR A 232 11.52 10.07 27.07
CA TYR A 232 12.90 10.55 27.21
C TYR A 232 13.55 10.87 25.86
N ALA A 233 13.34 10.02 24.86
CA ALA A 233 13.90 10.20 23.53
C ALA A 233 13.16 11.33 22.78
N ARG A 234 11.86 11.50 22.99
CA ARG A 234 11.10 12.65 22.45
C ARG A 234 11.57 13.99 23.02
N ILE A 235 11.92 14.03 24.30
CA ILE A 235 12.50 15.23 24.95
C ILE A 235 13.86 15.54 24.30
N LEU A 236 14.73 14.53 24.16
CA LEU A 236 16.04 14.68 23.52
C LEU A 236 15.92 15.23 22.09
N ILE A 237 14.99 14.69 21.30
CA ILE A 237 14.73 15.08 19.91
C ILE A 237 14.16 16.50 19.79
N ARG A 238 13.44 16.98 20.80
CA ARG A 238 12.96 18.38 20.84
C ARG A 238 14.06 19.39 21.13
N ILE A 239 15.08 18.99 21.90
CA ILE A 239 16.18 19.87 22.32
C ILE A 239 17.27 19.93 21.24
N LEU A 240 17.52 18.80 20.57
CA LEU A 240 18.56 18.73 19.54
C LEU A 240 18.14 19.45 18.25
N PRO A 241 19.02 20.25 17.63
CA PRO A 241 18.76 20.80 16.30
C PRO A 241 18.52 19.69 15.27
N LYS A 242 17.56 19.89 14.36
CA LYS A 242 17.20 18.90 13.32
C LYS A 242 18.39 18.40 12.50
N PHE A 243 19.37 19.27 12.22
CA PHE A 243 20.58 18.88 11.47
C PHE A 243 21.47 17.88 12.24
N VAL A 244 21.50 17.96 13.58
CA VAL A 244 22.24 17.03 14.44
C VAL A 244 21.55 15.67 14.44
N ILE A 245 20.23 15.68 14.61
CA ILE A 245 19.40 14.46 14.56
C ILE A 245 19.56 13.77 13.21
N ASN A 246 19.50 14.53 12.12
CA ASN A 246 19.69 14.00 10.77
C ASN A 246 21.05 13.29 10.63
N LYS A 247 22.15 13.92 11.06
CA LYS A 247 23.49 13.29 11.03
C LYS A 247 23.55 11.99 11.82
N ILE A 248 23.00 11.97 13.04
CA ILE A 248 23.00 10.78 13.91
C ILE A 248 22.21 9.65 13.28
N VAL A 249 20.98 9.94 12.83
CA VAL A 249 20.03 8.97 12.29
C VAL A 249 20.55 8.37 10.98
N VAL A 250 21.01 9.21 10.04
CA VAL A 250 21.57 8.74 8.77
C VAL A 250 22.81 7.88 9.02
N SER A 251 23.69 8.28 9.94
CA SER A 251 24.88 7.49 10.29
C SER A 251 24.51 6.13 10.89
N TYR A 252 23.53 6.10 11.80
CA TYR A 252 23.03 4.86 12.40
C TYR A 252 22.39 3.92 11.37
N ILE A 253 21.49 4.43 10.53
CA ILE A 253 20.81 3.66 9.48
C ILE A 253 21.85 3.08 8.51
N LYS A 254 22.83 3.88 8.06
CA LYS A 254 23.90 3.41 7.16
C LYS A 254 24.65 2.19 7.70
N LYS A 255 24.91 2.14 9.01
CA LYS A 255 25.61 1.00 9.66
C LYS A 255 24.75 -0.28 9.73
N LYS A 256 23.43 -0.15 9.62
CA LYS A 256 22.47 -1.27 9.70
C LYS A 256 22.02 -1.77 8.33
N ILE A 257 22.29 -1.02 7.26
CA ILE A 257 21.98 -1.44 5.89
C ILE A 257 22.99 -2.49 5.43
N ARG A 258 22.50 -3.69 5.12
CA ARG A 258 23.24 -4.70 4.36
C ARG A 258 22.67 -4.74 2.95
N VAL A 259 23.46 -4.32 1.96
CA VAL A 259 23.07 -4.43 0.55
C VAL A 259 23.27 -5.88 0.11
N LEU A 260 22.17 -6.60 -0.07
CA LEU A 260 22.20 -7.92 -0.70
C LEU A 260 22.18 -7.71 -2.22
N ARG A 261 23.37 -7.70 -2.85
CA ARG A 261 23.47 -7.63 -4.32
C ARG A 261 23.28 -9.05 -4.86
N ILE A 262 22.18 -9.31 -5.55
CA ILE A 262 22.03 -10.52 -6.35
C ILE A 262 22.79 -10.27 -7.66
N PRO A 263 23.85 -11.03 -8.00
CA PRO A 263 24.53 -10.88 -9.27
C PRO A 263 23.54 -11.10 -10.41
N SER A 264 23.53 -10.20 -11.40
CA SER A 264 22.66 -10.29 -12.58
C SER A 264 22.78 -11.63 -13.33
N SER A 265 23.90 -12.34 -13.18
CA SER A 265 24.14 -13.66 -13.77
C SER A 265 23.34 -14.81 -13.14
N ARG A 266 22.63 -14.60 -12.01
CA ARG A 266 21.77 -15.64 -11.38
C ARG A 266 20.28 -15.42 -11.57
N VAL A 267 19.86 -14.41 -12.34
CA VAL A 267 18.50 -14.37 -12.90
C VAL A 267 18.50 -15.27 -14.13
N THR A 268 18.79 -16.55 -13.93
CA THR A 268 18.47 -17.57 -14.93
C THR A 268 16.96 -17.67 -14.95
N SER A 269 16.37 -17.36 -16.11
CA SER A 269 14.97 -17.64 -16.43
C SER A 269 14.55 -18.98 -15.82
N CYS A 270 13.65 -18.96 -14.83
CA CYS A 270 12.76 -20.10 -14.65
C CYS A 270 11.87 -20.12 -15.89
N ARG A 271 12.29 -20.90 -16.90
CA ARG A 271 11.46 -21.27 -18.03
C ARG A 271 10.33 -22.18 -17.56
#